data_AF-A0A964LDU7-F1
#
_entry.id   AF-A0A964LDU7-F1
#
_cell.length_a   1.000
_cell.length_b   1.000
_cell.length_c   1.000
_cell.angle_alpha   90.00
_cell.angle_beta   90.00
_cell.angle_gamma   90.00
#
_symmetry.space_group_name_H-M   'P 1'
#
loop_
_entity.id
_entity.type
_entity.pdbx_description
1 polymer ?
#
loop_
_entity_poly.entity_id
_entity_poly.type
_entity_poly.pdbx_seq_one_letter_code
_entity_poly.pdbx_strand_id
1 'polypeptide(L)'
;MPYEIDFGGPVLGAHYKGYIFLEWSKDETPRYFRYAIRPLFPIWNPKNMAWADIPNDKKPMVQVARAPFSREQWTHVVFTLENINDKSKPPVGRLYLNGKLQDAIEKWNLTFDWDPGQVLLVLGANYVGYMDDFAVFDRPLTDVEVDRIYGLKNGIRELYS
;
A
#
# COMPACT_ATOMS: atom_id res chain seq x y z
N MET A 1 -2.44 -24.08 -18.58
CA MET A 1 -1.93 -24.16 -17.21
C MET A 1 -1.39 -22.80 -16.83
N PRO A 2 -2.10 -21.99 -16.05
CA PRO A 2 -1.60 -20.68 -15.69
C PRO A 2 -0.63 -20.83 -14.52
N TYR A 3 0.62 -20.44 -14.78
CA TYR A 3 1.62 -20.21 -13.76
C TYR A 3 1.09 -19.18 -12.78
N GLU A 4 0.93 -19.59 -11.53
CA GLU A 4 0.89 -18.69 -10.40
C GLU A 4 2.22 -17.94 -10.41
N ILE A 5 2.21 -16.62 -10.65
CA ILE A 5 3.30 -15.81 -10.09
C ILE A 5 2.97 -15.70 -8.61
N ASP A 6 3.25 -16.81 -7.94
CA ASP A 6 3.44 -16.87 -6.52
C ASP A 6 4.73 -16.10 -6.25
N PHE A 7 4.63 -14.93 -5.60
CA PHE A 7 5.81 -14.36 -4.97
C PHE A 7 6.30 -15.26 -3.79
N GLY A 8 5.58 -16.34 -3.47
CA GLY A 8 5.91 -17.43 -2.55
C GLY A 8 6.65 -18.63 -3.15
N GLY A 9 7.34 -18.49 -4.28
CA GLY A 9 8.50 -19.35 -4.57
C GLY A 9 9.55 -19.27 -3.43
N PRO A 10 10.48 -20.23 -3.28
CA PRO A 10 11.15 -20.62 -2.02
C PRO A 10 12.19 -19.62 -1.47
N VAL A 11 11.95 -18.32 -1.59
CA VAL A 11 12.56 -17.32 -0.71
C VAL A 11 11.68 -17.26 0.54
N LEU A 12 11.94 -18.16 1.48
CA LEU A 12 11.41 -18.17 2.85
C LEU A 12 11.63 -16.86 3.65
N GLY A 13 12.01 -15.74 3.01
CA GLY A 13 12.56 -14.55 3.66
C GLY A 13 11.68 -13.29 3.60
N ALA A 14 11.17 -12.88 2.43
CA ALA A 14 10.62 -11.52 2.28
C ALA A 14 9.22 -11.34 2.88
N HIS A 15 8.26 -12.22 2.53
CA HIS A 15 6.88 -12.12 3.04
C HIS A 15 6.74 -12.44 4.53
N TYR A 16 7.72 -13.16 5.10
CA TYR A 16 7.76 -13.44 6.53
C TYR A 16 8.17 -12.24 7.37
N LYS A 17 8.95 -11.32 6.79
CA LYS A 17 9.54 -10.15 7.47
C LYS A 17 8.65 -8.90 7.41
N GLY A 18 7.54 -8.97 6.71
CA GLY A 18 6.62 -7.85 6.48
C GLY A 18 6.64 -7.42 5.02
N TYR A 19 5.50 -6.96 4.53
CA TYR A 19 5.30 -6.62 3.12
C TYR A 19 4.20 -5.57 2.97
N ILE A 20 4.40 -4.61 2.09
CA ILE A 20 3.41 -3.57 1.78
C ILE A 20 3.08 -3.67 0.30
N PHE A 21 1.81 -3.57 -0.04
CA PHE A 21 1.40 -3.47 -1.44
C PHE A 21 0.27 -2.47 -1.64
N LEU A 22 0.24 -1.94 -2.86
CA LEU A 22 -0.80 -1.10 -3.40
C LEU A 22 -1.14 -1.67 -4.78
N GLU A 23 -2.31 -2.28 -4.93
CA GLU A 23 -2.62 -3.08 -6.12
C GLU A 23 -4.08 -3.04 -6.52
N TRP A 24 -4.36 -3.56 -7.72
CA TRP A 24 -5.69 -4.00 -8.11
C TRP A 24 -5.89 -5.46 -7.76
N SER A 25 -7.05 -5.77 -7.21
CA SER A 25 -7.45 -7.14 -6.96
C SER A 25 -7.56 -7.94 -8.27
N LYS A 26 -7.40 -9.26 -8.19
CA LYS A 26 -7.25 -10.12 -9.38
C LYS A 26 -8.57 -10.73 -9.82
N ASP A 27 -9.32 -11.27 -8.86
CA ASP A 27 -10.42 -12.20 -9.11
C ASP A 27 -11.80 -11.53 -8.97
N GLU A 28 -11.85 -10.36 -8.33
CA GLU A 28 -13.08 -9.60 -8.12
C GLU A 28 -13.45 -8.76 -9.35
N THR A 29 -14.75 -8.71 -9.66
CA THR A 29 -15.30 -7.92 -10.76
C THR A 29 -16.49 -7.09 -10.26
N PRO A 30 -16.39 -5.74 -10.20
CA PRO A 30 -15.21 -4.94 -10.54
C PRO A 30 -14.04 -5.19 -9.58
N ARG A 31 -12.82 -4.96 -10.07
CA ARG A 31 -11.60 -5.08 -9.26
C ARG A 31 -11.59 -4.01 -8.17
N TYR A 32 -11.10 -4.38 -7.00
CA TYR A 32 -10.87 -3.45 -5.91
C TYR A 32 -9.47 -2.85 -5.98
N PHE A 33 -9.33 -1.58 -5.61
CA PHE A 33 -8.01 -0.99 -5.37
C PHE A 33 -7.67 -1.16 -3.88
N ARG A 34 -6.51 -1.73 -3.58
CA ARG A 34 -6.16 -2.21 -2.24
C ARG A 34 -4.82 -1.65 -1.80
N TYR A 35 -4.78 -1.13 -0.60
CA TYR A 35 -3.55 -0.83 0.13
C TYR A 35 -3.49 -1.74 1.36
N ALA A 36 -2.44 -2.53 1.52
CA ALA A 36 -2.30 -3.40 2.68
C ALA A 36 -0.89 -3.35 3.26
N ILE A 37 -0.84 -3.53 4.58
CA ILE A 37 0.40 -3.65 5.36
C ILE A 37 0.39 -5.02 6.01
N ARG A 38 1.09 -5.99 5.42
CA ARG A 38 1.29 -7.32 6.03
C ARG A 38 2.46 -7.23 7.01
N PRO A 39 2.25 -7.30 8.34
CA PRO A 39 3.36 -7.45 9.30
C PRO A 39 4.05 -8.80 9.18
N LEU A 40 4.86 -9.16 10.16
CA LEU A 40 5.38 -10.51 10.30
C LEU A 40 4.28 -11.54 10.08
N PHE A 41 4.57 -12.57 9.28
CA PHE A 41 3.58 -13.57 8.88
C PHE A 41 2.78 -14.17 10.05
N PRO A 42 3.40 -14.55 11.19
CA PRO A 42 2.66 -15.07 12.34
C PRO A 42 1.67 -14.09 12.98
N ILE A 43 1.78 -12.78 12.71
CA ILE A 43 0.89 -11.75 13.24
C ILE A 43 -0.40 -11.65 12.42
N TRP A 44 -0.29 -11.55 11.09
CA TRP A 44 -1.47 -11.30 10.24
C TRP A 44 -2.08 -12.57 9.66
N ASN A 45 -1.31 -13.66 9.53
CA ASN A 45 -1.82 -14.94 9.02
C ASN A 45 -1.28 -16.14 9.81
N PRO A 46 -1.54 -16.23 11.13
CA PRO A 46 -1.03 -17.32 11.98
C PRO A 46 -1.51 -18.71 11.56
N LYS A 47 -2.61 -18.78 10.80
CA LYS A 47 -3.21 -20.04 10.34
C LYS A 47 -2.82 -20.43 8.92
N ASN A 48 -1.95 -19.64 8.26
CA ASN A 48 -1.56 -19.85 6.86
C ASN A 48 -2.76 -20.05 5.92
N MET A 49 -3.77 -19.20 6.08
CA MET A 49 -4.95 -19.19 5.21
C MET A 49 -4.62 -18.55 3.87
N ALA A 50 -5.24 -19.02 2.79
CA ALA A 50 -5.16 -18.32 1.51
C ALA A 50 -5.81 -16.93 1.65
N TRP A 51 -5.30 -15.94 0.92
CA TRP A 51 -5.75 -14.55 1.06
C TRP A 51 -7.25 -14.37 0.86
N ALA A 52 -7.84 -15.11 -0.10
CA ALA A 52 -9.26 -15.07 -0.39
C ALA A 52 -10.13 -15.58 0.77
N ASP A 53 -9.60 -16.51 1.58
CA ASP A 53 -10.32 -17.13 2.69
C ASP A 53 -10.22 -16.33 4.00
N ILE A 54 -9.29 -15.38 4.08
CA ILE A 54 -9.17 -14.50 5.24
C ILE A 54 -10.34 -13.49 5.19
N PRO A 55 -11.16 -13.37 6.25
CA PRO A 55 -12.20 -12.34 6.33
C PRO A 55 -11.60 -10.93 6.19
N ASN A 56 -12.32 -10.00 5.57
CA ASN A 56 -11.77 -8.67 5.29
C ASN A 56 -11.44 -7.86 6.56
N ASP A 57 -12.22 -8.01 7.63
CA ASP A 57 -11.96 -7.40 8.93
C ASP A 57 -10.73 -7.99 9.65
N LYS A 58 -10.20 -9.09 9.13
CA LYS A 58 -8.96 -9.74 9.59
C LYS A 58 -7.76 -9.42 8.71
N LYS A 59 -7.88 -8.47 7.77
CA LYS A 59 -6.77 -8.00 6.94
C LYS A 59 -6.38 -6.57 7.35
N PRO A 60 -5.11 -6.28 7.62
CA PRO A 60 -4.60 -4.91 7.75
C PRO A 60 -4.58 -4.24 6.36
N MET A 61 -5.74 -3.77 5.91
CA MET A 61 -5.96 -3.33 4.53
C MET A 61 -7.04 -2.25 4.41
N VAL A 62 -6.80 -1.27 3.55
CA VAL A 62 -7.81 -0.39 2.97
C VAL A 62 -8.24 -0.95 1.62
N GLN A 63 -9.56 -1.06 1.39
CA GLN A 63 -10.12 -1.54 0.13
C GLN A 63 -11.10 -0.53 -0.44
N VAL A 64 -10.82 -0.04 -1.64
CA VAL A 64 -11.69 0.89 -2.37
C VAL A 64 -12.44 0.13 -3.46
N ALA A 65 -13.75 -0.01 -3.28
CA ALA A 65 -14.59 -0.79 -4.20
C ALA A 65 -14.80 -0.12 -5.57
N ARG A 66 -14.74 1.21 -5.61
CA ARG A 66 -14.94 2.02 -6.82
C ARG A 66 -13.88 3.12 -6.88
N ALA A 67 -12.64 2.74 -7.16
CA ALA A 67 -11.56 3.71 -7.28
C ALA A 67 -11.73 4.55 -8.57
N PRO A 68 -11.36 5.85 -8.57
CA PRO A 68 -11.73 6.82 -9.62
C PRO A 68 -10.83 6.76 -10.88
N PHE A 69 -10.13 5.64 -11.08
CA PHE A 69 -9.26 5.45 -12.23
C PHE A 69 -10.09 5.30 -13.51
N SER A 70 -9.68 5.99 -14.57
CA SER A 70 -10.28 5.87 -15.90
C SER A 70 -9.24 6.15 -16.98
N ARG A 71 -9.61 6.04 -18.26
CA ARG A 71 -8.73 6.39 -19.38
C ARG A 71 -8.71 7.89 -19.63
N GLU A 72 -9.69 8.61 -19.08
CA GLU A 72 -9.99 10.00 -19.37
C GLU A 72 -9.44 10.95 -18.30
N GLN A 73 -8.99 10.44 -17.15
CA GLN A 73 -8.43 11.26 -16.07
C GLN A 73 -7.34 10.53 -15.29
N TRP A 74 -6.36 11.30 -14.82
CA TRP A 74 -5.37 10.85 -13.85
C TRP A 74 -5.97 10.72 -12.45
N THR A 75 -5.50 9.73 -11.69
CA THR A 75 -5.80 9.59 -10.26
C THR A 75 -4.52 9.80 -9.48
N HIS A 76 -4.51 10.80 -8.59
CA HIS A 76 -3.42 11.00 -7.65
C HIS A 76 -3.58 10.01 -6.50
N VAL A 77 -2.50 9.30 -6.17
CA VAL A 77 -2.50 8.28 -5.12
C VAL A 77 -1.38 8.54 -4.13
N VAL A 78 -1.70 8.54 -2.85
CA VAL A 78 -0.71 8.59 -1.77
C VAL A 78 -1.05 7.49 -0.78
N PHE A 79 -0.03 6.74 -0.35
CA PHE A 79 -0.14 5.95 0.86
C PHE A 79 0.95 6.40 1.84
N THR A 80 0.64 6.35 3.13
CA THR A 80 1.60 6.68 4.19
C THR A 80 1.85 5.48 5.07
N LEU A 81 3.04 5.40 5.63
CA LEU A 81 3.43 4.42 6.62
C LEU A 81 4.04 5.17 7.81
N GLU A 82 3.48 5.00 9.00
CA GLU A 82 3.81 5.78 10.18
C GLU A 82 4.04 4.88 11.41
N ASN A 83 5.07 5.19 12.20
CA ASN A 83 5.41 4.54 13.48
C ASN A 83 5.56 3.01 13.42
N ILE A 84 5.92 2.43 12.27
CA ILE A 84 6.22 1.00 12.16
C ILE A 84 7.40 0.65 13.05
N ASN A 85 7.27 -0.44 13.80
CA ASN A 85 8.21 -0.89 14.83
C ASN A 85 8.45 0.06 16.01
N ASP A 86 7.90 1.27 16.01
CA ASP A 86 7.93 2.15 17.18
C ASP A 86 7.07 1.56 18.30
N LYS A 87 7.64 1.43 19.50
CA LYS A 87 6.94 0.88 20.67
C LYS A 87 6.26 1.96 21.52
N SER A 88 6.52 3.24 21.24
CA SER A 88 6.00 4.38 21.97
C SER A 88 4.73 4.97 21.36
N LYS A 89 4.46 4.70 20.08
CA LYS A 89 3.33 5.25 19.32
C LYS A 89 2.60 4.15 18.54
N PRO A 90 1.28 4.26 18.35
CA PRO A 90 0.56 3.31 17.51
C PRO A 90 1.00 3.44 16.05
N PRO A 91 1.24 2.30 15.35
CA PRO A 91 1.53 2.31 13.93
C PRO A 91 0.26 2.59 13.12
N VAL A 92 0.40 3.32 12.02
CA VAL A 92 -0.71 3.68 11.14
C VAL A 92 -0.30 3.63 9.68
N GLY A 93 -1.18 3.07 8.84
CA GLY A 93 -1.15 3.26 7.39
C GLY A 93 -2.34 4.08 6.93
N ARG A 94 -2.20 4.92 5.90
CA ARG A 94 -3.34 5.66 5.32
C ARG A 94 -3.29 5.60 3.80
N LEU A 95 -4.45 5.54 3.16
CA LEU A 95 -4.59 5.63 1.71
C LEU A 95 -5.37 6.88 1.34
N TYR A 96 -4.86 7.62 0.38
CA TYR A 96 -5.50 8.81 -0.19
C TYR A 96 -5.64 8.66 -1.70
N LEU A 97 -6.77 9.14 -2.21
CA LEU A 97 -7.03 9.27 -3.65
C LEU A 97 -7.48 10.70 -3.93
N ASN A 98 -6.88 11.34 -4.93
CA ASN A 98 -7.21 12.71 -5.34
C ASN A 98 -7.23 13.70 -4.16
N GLY A 99 -6.21 13.63 -3.29
CA GLY A 99 -6.08 14.51 -2.14
C GLY A 99 -6.95 14.15 -0.93
N LYS A 100 -7.82 13.12 -1.03
CA LYS A 100 -8.80 12.77 0.01
C LYS A 100 -8.49 11.42 0.65
N LEU A 101 -8.53 11.38 1.98
CA LEU A 101 -8.40 10.15 2.76
C LEU A 101 -9.51 9.17 2.36
N GLN A 102 -9.12 7.94 2.03
CA GLN A 102 -10.03 6.83 1.77
C GLN A 102 -10.30 6.05 3.04
N ASP A 103 -9.23 5.63 3.73
CA ASP A 103 -9.31 4.97 5.04
C ASP A 103 -7.90 4.84 5.66
N ALA A 104 -7.84 4.31 6.89
CA ALA A 104 -6.63 4.07 7.65
C ALA A 104 -6.54 2.63 8.19
N ILE A 105 -5.32 2.08 8.20
CA ILE A 105 -4.97 0.81 8.85
C ILE A 105 -4.49 1.14 10.25
N GLU A 106 -5.40 1.10 11.22
CA GLU A 106 -5.14 1.44 12.62
C GLU A 106 -5.44 0.25 13.54
N LYS A 107 -4.92 0.31 14.78
CA LYS A 107 -5.15 -0.72 15.82
C LYS A 107 -4.66 -2.12 15.41
N TRP A 108 -3.63 -2.17 14.56
CA TRP A 108 -2.93 -3.38 14.18
C TRP A 108 -1.54 -3.43 14.81
N ASN A 109 -1.06 -4.63 15.12
CA ASN A 109 0.37 -4.84 15.37
C ASN A 109 1.11 -4.87 14.02
N LEU A 110 1.71 -3.75 13.65
CA LEU A 110 2.45 -3.62 12.39
C LEU A 110 3.96 -3.81 12.61
N THR A 111 4.36 -4.91 13.27
CA THR A 111 5.78 -5.24 13.49
C THR A 111 6.38 -5.88 12.24
N PHE A 112 7.52 -5.36 11.79
CA PHE A 112 8.32 -5.82 10.64
C PHE A 112 9.72 -6.25 11.11
N ASP A 113 10.37 -7.11 10.34
CA ASP A 113 11.78 -7.54 10.50
C ASP A 113 12.59 -7.19 9.24
N TRP A 114 12.39 -5.97 8.75
CA TRP A 114 13.14 -5.43 7.60
C TRP A 114 14.56 -5.03 8.00
N ASP A 115 15.49 -5.24 7.08
CA ASP A 115 16.76 -4.50 7.06
C ASP A 115 16.53 -3.23 6.22
N PRO A 116 16.55 -2.01 6.82
CA PRO A 116 16.34 -0.77 6.10
C PRO A 116 17.29 -0.57 4.91
N GLY A 117 18.51 -1.12 4.97
CA GLY A 117 19.50 -1.02 3.89
C GLY A 117 19.20 -1.92 2.68
N GLN A 118 18.20 -2.80 2.78
CA GLN A 118 17.84 -3.77 1.74
C GLN A 118 16.37 -3.63 1.28
N VAL A 119 15.66 -2.61 1.73
CA VAL A 119 14.27 -2.38 1.30
C VAL A 119 14.25 -1.95 -0.16
N LEU A 120 13.44 -2.64 -0.96
CA LEU A 120 13.21 -2.32 -2.36
C LEU A 120 11.78 -1.83 -2.54
N LEU A 121 11.62 -0.81 -3.37
CA LEU A 121 10.32 -0.38 -3.88
C LEU A 121 10.17 -0.86 -5.32
N VAL A 122 9.25 -1.79 -5.53
CA VAL A 122 8.96 -2.34 -6.85
C VAL A 122 7.72 -1.64 -7.41
N LEU A 123 7.86 -1.03 -8.58
CA LEU A 123 6.79 -0.35 -9.28
C LEU A 123 6.37 -1.14 -10.52
N GLY A 124 5.09 -1.08 -10.86
CA GLY A 124 4.60 -1.59 -12.15
C GLY A 124 4.46 -3.11 -12.28
N ALA A 125 4.60 -3.88 -11.19
CA ALA A 125 4.40 -5.33 -11.22
C ALA A 125 2.99 -5.68 -11.72
N ASN A 126 2.89 -6.28 -12.91
CA ASN A 126 1.64 -6.59 -13.60
C ASN A 126 0.68 -5.38 -13.77
N TYR A 127 1.22 -4.15 -13.77
CA TYR A 127 0.42 -2.94 -13.98
C TYR A 127 0.38 -2.58 -15.47
N VAL A 128 -0.82 -2.27 -15.96
CA VAL A 128 -1.04 -1.76 -17.32
C VAL A 128 -1.66 -0.38 -17.21
N GLY A 129 -0.86 0.64 -17.48
CA GLY A 129 -1.28 2.04 -17.40
C GLY A 129 -0.06 2.95 -17.35
N TYR A 130 -0.32 4.24 -17.17
CA TYR A 130 0.73 5.23 -17.00
C TYR A 130 0.96 5.52 -15.51
N MET A 131 2.17 5.94 -15.18
CA MET A 131 2.58 6.49 -13.90
C MET A 131 3.38 7.76 -14.17
N ASP A 132 3.15 8.80 -13.39
CA ASP A 132 3.86 10.07 -13.47
C ASP A 132 4.00 10.67 -12.06
N ASP A 133 4.91 11.63 -11.89
CA ASP A 133 5.10 12.43 -10.67
C ASP A 133 5.39 11.60 -9.40
N PHE A 134 6.20 10.56 -9.55
CA PHE A 134 6.56 9.65 -8.46
C PHE A 134 7.51 10.29 -7.44
N ALA A 135 7.14 10.27 -6.16
CA ALA A 135 7.91 10.84 -5.06
C ALA A 135 7.86 9.97 -3.80
N VAL A 136 8.91 10.07 -2.98
CA VAL A 136 9.01 9.41 -1.66
C VAL A 136 9.44 10.45 -0.64
N PHE A 137 8.77 10.45 0.52
CA PHE A 137 9.05 11.35 1.64
C PHE A 137 9.62 10.55 2.81
N ASP A 138 10.50 11.18 3.59
CA ASP A 138 11.14 10.60 4.78
C ASP A 138 10.25 10.64 6.03
N ARG A 139 9.03 11.16 5.90
CA ARG A 139 8.01 11.22 6.94
C ARG A 139 6.61 11.01 6.35
N PRO A 140 5.63 10.58 7.16
CA PRO A 140 4.24 10.62 6.73
C PRO A 140 3.80 12.05 6.43
N LEU A 141 3.05 12.20 5.35
CA LEU A 141 2.35 13.43 5.00
C LEU A 141 1.04 13.51 5.79
N THR A 142 0.65 14.72 6.20
CA THR A 142 -0.66 14.99 6.79
C THR A 142 -1.73 15.14 5.72
N ASP A 143 -3.01 15.05 6.10
CA ASP A 143 -4.14 15.24 5.18
C ASP A 143 -4.06 16.57 4.41
N VAL A 144 -3.64 17.64 5.09
CA VAL A 144 -3.48 18.98 4.51
C VAL A 144 -2.35 19.01 3.48
N GLU A 145 -1.24 18.32 3.76
CA GLU A 145 -0.11 18.25 2.83
C GLU A 145 -0.44 17.42 1.60
N VAL A 146 -1.19 16.32 1.77
CA VAL A 146 -1.66 15.49 0.65
C VAL A 146 -2.63 16.26 -0.24
N ASP A 147 -3.57 17.00 0.34
CA ASP A 147 -4.49 17.87 -0.40
C ASP A 147 -3.73 18.99 -1.14
N ARG A 148 -2.73 19.60 -0.49
CA ARG A 148 -1.87 20.62 -1.12
C ARG A 148 -1.06 20.07 -2.29
N ILE A 149 -0.43 18.91 -2.12
CA ILE A 149 0.34 18.24 -3.20
C ILE A 149 -0.57 17.93 -4.38
N TYR A 150 -1.76 17.40 -4.14
CA TYR A 150 -2.75 17.15 -5.19
C TYR A 150 -3.12 18.42 -5.97
N GLY A 151 -3.10 19.58 -5.30
CA GLY A 151 -3.41 20.88 -5.89
C GLY A 151 -2.29 21.51 -6.74
N LEU A 152 -1.06 20.99 -6.69
CA LEU A 152 0.08 21.52 -7.46
C LEU A 152 -0.21 21.41 -8.96
N LYS A 153 0.00 22.50 -9.70
CA LYS A 153 -0.37 22.57 -11.13
C LYS A 153 0.65 21.88 -12.01
N ASN A 154 1.87 21.78 -11.52
CA ASN A 154 3.02 21.24 -12.22
C ASN A 154 3.58 19.99 -11.55
N GLY A 155 2.89 19.42 -10.57
CA GLY A 155 3.32 18.24 -9.82
C GLY A 155 4.37 18.53 -8.73
N ILE A 156 4.96 17.46 -8.19
CA ILE A 156 5.95 17.47 -7.10
C ILE A 156 7.17 18.34 -7.40
N ARG A 157 7.52 18.58 -8.67
CA ARG A 157 8.62 19.49 -9.03
C ARG A 157 8.46 20.91 -8.46
N GLU A 158 7.24 21.37 -8.16
CA GLU A 158 7.02 22.66 -7.51
C GLU A 158 7.59 22.73 -6.08
N LEU A 159 7.90 21.58 -5.45
CA LEU A 159 8.51 21.55 -4.11
C LEU A 159 10.01 21.88 -4.13
N TYR A 160 10.64 21.90 -5.30
CA TYR A 160 12.08 22.11 -5.47
C TYR A 160 12.42 23.34 -6.34
N SER A 161 11.40 24.08 -6.80
CA SER A 161 11.54 25.26 -7.66
C SER A 161 11.68 26.55 -6.88
#